data_AF-A0A249SYN3-F1
#
_entry.id   AF-A0A249SYN3-F1
#
_cell.length_a   1.000
_cell.length_b   1.000
_cell.length_c   1.000
_cell.angle_alpha   90.00
_cell.angle_beta   90.00
_cell.angle_gamma   90.00
#
_symmetry.space_group_name_H-M   'P 1'
#
loop_
_entity.id
_entity.type
_entity.pdbx_description
1 polymer ?
#
loop_
_entity_poly.entity_id
_entity_poly.type
_entity_poly.pdbx_seq_one_letter_code
_entity_poly.pdbx_strand_id
1 'polypeptide(L)'
;MKKIKFPSNMHTRILSIGLLASAFVTTSWLAACNSTPAEKSHTEEQGHQHQHAATPAEQAATSETATAITPSFKQVDPQAAAHIKTLVTDYLRIKNALVASNAQEAAAAGQQLAKSAAGFDGSLLSADQLKIYNAQIAAIKENATHIAGNKELPHQREHLADLTSPVYELVKAFGAGETVYYTHCPMAFDKGANWLSEVAEIKNPFYGQDMLSCGEIKETIQ
;
A
#
# COMPACT_ATOMS: atom_id res chain seq x y z
N MET A 1 -37.67 47.30 0.45
CA MET A 1 -37.88 45.84 0.26
C MET A 1 -38.02 45.56 -1.24
N LYS A 2 -36.94 45.13 -1.91
CA LYS A 2 -36.94 44.82 -3.34
C LYS A 2 -37.35 43.35 -3.52
N LYS A 3 -38.53 43.11 -4.10
CA LYS A 3 -38.99 41.76 -4.49
C LYS A 3 -38.28 41.39 -5.80
N ILE A 4 -37.44 40.35 -5.75
CA ILE A 4 -36.80 39.77 -6.92
C ILE A 4 -37.74 38.69 -7.49
N LYS A 5 -38.02 38.81 -8.78
CA LYS A 5 -38.95 37.99 -9.56
C LYS A 5 -38.17 36.81 -10.16
N PHE A 6 -38.53 35.58 -9.83
CA PHE A 6 -38.03 34.36 -10.49
C PHE A 6 -38.82 34.10 -11.77
N PRO A 7 -38.18 33.74 -12.90
CA PRO A 7 -38.87 33.14 -14.03
C PRO A 7 -38.98 31.62 -13.88
N SER A 8 -40.22 31.14 -13.92
CA SER A 8 -40.63 29.76 -14.13
C SER A 8 -40.69 29.44 -15.62
N ASN A 9 -40.07 28.34 -16.05
CA ASN A 9 -40.57 27.35 -17.02
C ASN A 9 -39.40 26.66 -17.75
N MET A 10 -39.34 25.32 -17.67
CA MET A 10 -39.35 24.51 -18.89
C MET A 10 -39.74 23.05 -18.62
N HIS A 11 -40.99 22.73 -18.97
CA HIS A 11 -41.48 21.53 -19.63
C HIS A 11 -40.70 20.20 -19.54
N THR A 12 -41.28 19.29 -18.77
CA THR A 12 -41.56 17.87 -19.05
C THR A 12 -41.07 17.33 -20.40
N ARG A 13 -40.19 16.32 -20.36
CA ARG A 13 -40.23 15.17 -21.27
C ARG A 13 -39.89 13.88 -20.52
N ILE A 14 -40.95 13.13 -20.27
CA ILE A 14 -40.93 11.71 -19.91
C ILE A 14 -40.51 10.95 -21.17
N LEU A 15 -39.48 10.09 -21.07
CA LEU A 15 -39.28 9.00 -22.02
C LEU A 15 -38.95 7.74 -21.21
N SER A 16 -39.99 6.94 -20.97
CA SER A 16 -39.88 5.52 -20.63
C SER A 16 -39.49 4.72 -21.89
N ILE A 17 -39.19 3.43 -21.72
CA ILE A 17 -38.79 2.38 -22.69
C ILE A 17 -37.27 2.12 -22.63
N GLY A 18 -36.77 0.92 -22.29
CA GLY A 18 -37.42 -0.36 -22.07
C GLY A 18 -36.48 -1.35 -21.39
N LEU A 19 -37.09 -2.22 -20.60
CA LEU A 19 -36.49 -3.39 -19.95
C LEU A 19 -36.26 -4.46 -21.04
N LEU A 20 -35.02 -4.87 -21.29
CA LEU A 20 -34.73 -6.10 -22.03
C LEU A 20 -34.04 -7.07 -21.07
N ALA A 21 -34.85 -7.98 -20.55
CA ALA A 21 -34.39 -9.19 -19.91
C ALA A 21 -33.99 -10.19 -21.02
N SER A 22 -32.73 -10.60 -21.04
CA SER A 22 -32.28 -11.77 -21.79
C SER A 22 -31.69 -12.77 -20.81
N ALA A 23 -32.47 -13.81 -20.52
CA ALA A 23 -32.03 -15.02 -19.86
C ALA A 23 -31.18 -15.84 -20.84
N PHE A 24 -29.97 -16.24 -20.44
CA PHE A 24 -29.24 -17.32 -21.10
C PHE A 24 -28.81 -18.37 -20.06
N VAL A 25 -29.62 -19.42 -20.07
CA VAL A 25 -29.40 -20.84 -19.81
C VAL A 25 -28.01 -21.25 -19.30
N THR A 26 -28.04 -21.84 -18.11
CA THR A 26 -27.00 -22.64 -17.47
C THR A 26 -26.72 -23.93 -18.23
N THR A 27 -25.44 -24.26 -18.45
CA THR A 27 -25.02 -25.65 -18.67
C THR A 27 -23.90 -26.00 -17.70
N SER A 28 -24.28 -26.70 -16.64
CA SER A 28 -23.39 -27.48 -15.79
C SER A 28 -22.81 -28.64 -16.58
N TRP A 29 -21.51 -28.82 -16.54
CA TRP A 29 -20.88 -30.10 -16.83
C TRP A 29 -20.57 -30.78 -15.50
N LEU A 30 -21.19 -31.94 -15.29
CA LEU A 30 -20.83 -32.93 -14.28
C LEU A 30 -20.48 -34.23 -14.99
N ALA A 31 -19.68 -35.04 -14.28
CA ALA A 31 -19.22 -36.41 -14.55
C ALA A 31 -17.90 -36.50 -15.36
N ALA A 32 -16.92 -37.33 -15.00
CA ALA A 32 -16.99 -38.56 -14.20
C ALA A 32 -15.66 -38.90 -13.47
N CYS A 33 -15.81 -39.69 -12.41
CA CYS A 33 -14.81 -40.36 -11.60
C CYS A 33 -14.13 -41.54 -12.33
N ASN A 34 -12.92 -41.94 -11.90
CA ASN A 34 -12.58 -43.34 -11.49
C ASN A 34 -11.16 -43.35 -10.87
N SER A 35 -10.97 -43.54 -9.56
CA SER A 35 -10.79 -44.82 -8.83
C SER A 35 -9.42 -45.48 -8.96
N THR A 36 -8.58 -45.40 -7.92
CA THR A 36 -8.15 -46.57 -7.11
C THR A 36 -7.47 -46.09 -5.81
N PRO A 37 -7.60 -46.84 -4.69
CA PRO A 37 -7.30 -46.37 -3.35
C PRO A 37 -5.92 -46.85 -2.87
N ALA A 38 -5.37 -46.18 -1.86
CA ALA A 38 -4.44 -46.82 -0.93
C ALA A 38 -4.74 -46.33 0.49
N GLU A 39 -4.95 -47.31 1.35
CA GLU A 39 -5.49 -47.25 2.70
C GLU A 39 -4.41 -46.94 3.75
N LYS A 40 -4.88 -46.73 4.98
CA LYS A 40 -4.23 -46.21 6.17
C LYS A 40 -3.31 -47.22 6.91
N SER A 41 -2.25 -46.65 7.52
CA SER A 41 -1.85 -46.74 8.95
C SER A 41 -1.26 -48.03 9.61
N HIS A 42 -0.35 -47.73 10.56
CA HIS A 42 0.18 -48.45 11.74
C HIS A 42 1.53 -49.21 11.60
N THR A 43 2.62 -48.68 12.19
CA THR A 43 3.30 -49.01 13.51
C THR A 43 3.94 -50.41 13.50
N GLU A 44 5.17 -50.71 13.94
CA GLU A 44 6.00 -50.20 15.04
C GLU A 44 7.44 -50.80 14.97
N GLU A 45 8.40 -50.06 15.56
CA GLU A 45 9.73 -50.40 16.13
C GLU A 45 10.73 -51.40 15.50
N GLN A 46 11.99 -50.94 15.37
CA GLN A 46 13.15 -51.52 16.09
C GLN A 46 14.31 -50.51 16.14
N GLY A 47 14.78 -50.22 17.35
CA GLY A 47 15.70 -49.13 17.65
C GLY A 47 17.16 -49.36 17.26
N HIS A 48 17.99 -48.35 17.48
CA HIS A 48 19.40 -48.46 17.85
C HIS A 48 19.85 -47.12 18.47
N GLN A 49 20.50 -47.24 19.63
CA GLN A 49 21.13 -46.16 20.40
C GLN A 49 22.34 -45.62 19.64
N HIS A 50 22.56 -44.30 19.65
CA HIS A 50 23.91 -43.73 19.74
C HIS A 50 23.87 -42.36 20.41
N GLN A 51 24.51 -42.27 21.57
CA GLN A 51 24.93 -41.03 22.22
C GLN A 51 26.14 -40.48 21.47
N HIS A 52 26.09 -39.21 21.05
CA HIS A 52 27.30 -38.39 20.97
C HIS A 52 26.94 -36.93 21.32
N ALA A 53 27.72 -36.40 22.26
CA ALA A 53 27.67 -35.04 22.74
C ALA A 53 28.01 -34.03 21.62
N ALA A 54 27.25 -32.94 21.56
CA ALA A 54 27.71 -31.71 20.92
C ALA A 54 27.01 -30.51 21.57
N THR A 55 27.83 -29.62 22.10
CA THR A 55 27.55 -28.28 22.60
C THR A 55 26.76 -27.45 21.57
N PRO A 56 25.72 -26.68 21.96
CA PRO A 56 25.24 -25.59 21.12
C PRO A 56 25.93 -24.29 21.54
N ALA A 57 26.96 -23.91 20.80
CA ALA A 57 27.30 -22.52 20.59
C ALA A 57 26.74 -22.17 19.20
N GLU A 58 25.59 -21.50 19.16
CA GLU A 58 25.02 -20.96 17.92
C GLU A 58 24.48 -19.57 18.27
N GLN A 59 25.36 -18.56 18.25
CA GLN A 59 25.50 -17.64 17.11
C GLN A 59 24.16 -17.02 16.73
N ALA A 60 23.91 -15.88 17.40
CA ALA A 60 23.00 -14.86 16.94
C ALA A 60 23.38 -14.47 15.50
N ALA A 61 22.60 -14.95 14.54
CA ALA A 61 22.61 -14.44 13.18
C ALA A 61 21.81 -13.13 13.18
N THR A 62 22.47 -12.04 13.54
CA THR A 62 22.05 -10.69 13.16
C THR A 62 22.11 -10.62 11.63
N SER A 63 20.96 -10.77 10.98
CA SER A 63 20.80 -10.42 9.57
C SER A 63 20.81 -8.90 9.45
N GLU A 64 22.01 -8.33 9.40
CA GLU A 64 22.21 -6.97 8.93
C GLU A 64 21.98 -6.97 7.42
N THR A 65 20.75 -6.67 7.01
CA THR A 65 20.50 -6.26 5.63
C THR A 65 21.15 -4.90 5.45
N ALA A 66 22.28 -4.87 4.73
CA ALA A 66 22.99 -3.67 4.35
C ALA A 66 22.03 -2.68 3.69
N THR A 67 21.60 -1.67 4.44
CA THR A 67 20.79 -0.57 3.93
C THR A 67 21.69 0.26 3.03
N ALA A 68 21.48 0.21 1.72
CA ALA A 68 22.09 1.18 0.83
C ALA A 68 21.67 2.57 1.32
N ILE A 69 22.63 3.40 1.72
CA ILE A 69 22.35 4.73 2.26
C ILE A 69 21.87 5.60 1.09
N THR A 70 20.57 5.82 1.01
CA THR A 70 19.99 6.74 0.02
C THR A 70 20.50 8.16 0.28
N PRO A 71 21.15 8.80 -0.71
CA PRO A 71 21.73 10.11 -0.52
C PRO A 71 20.63 11.17 -0.36
N SER A 72 20.80 12.08 0.60
CA SER A 72 19.91 13.23 0.78
C SER A 72 20.43 14.44 -0.01
N PHE A 73 19.65 14.91 -0.98
CA PHE A 73 20.00 16.05 -1.83
C PHE A 73 19.75 17.38 -1.10
N LYS A 74 20.76 18.25 -1.10
CA LYS A 74 20.66 19.59 -0.48
C LYS A 74 19.94 20.62 -1.35
N GLN A 75 19.87 20.38 -2.66
CA GLN A 75 19.29 21.30 -3.64
C GLN A 75 18.43 20.48 -4.59
N VAL A 76 17.14 20.75 -4.60
CA VAL A 76 16.15 20.15 -5.50
C VAL A 76 15.42 21.30 -6.18
N ASP A 77 15.18 21.20 -7.48
CA ASP A 77 14.40 22.22 -8.19
C ASP A 77 13.04 22.45 -7.49
N PRO A 78 12.56 23.70 -7.32
CA PRO A 78 11.32 23.96 -6.59
C PRO A 78 10.09 23.24 -7.13
N GLN A 79 9.98 23.05 -8.46
CA GLN A 79 8.86 22.32 -9.06
C GLN A 79 8.99 20.82 -8.79
N ALA A 80 10.21 20.28 -8.84
CA ALA A 80 10.48 18.90 -8.45
C ALA A 80 10.15 18.67 -6.96
N ALA A 81 10.57 19.57 -6.07
CA ALA A 81 10.25 19.49 -4.64
C ALA A 81 8.73 19.55 -4.38
N ALA A 82 8.01 20.43 -5.08
CA ALA A 82 6.56 20.52 -5.01
C ALA A 82 5.86 19.23 -5.51
N HIS A 83 6.41 18.61 -6.55
CA HIS A 83 5.94 17.31 -7.03
C HIS A 83 6.14 16.20 -6.00
N ILE A 84 7.34 16.07 -5.43
CA ILE A 84 7.60 15.08 -4.36
C ILE A 84 6.65 15.30 -3.18
N LYS A 85 6.46 16.54 -2.74
CA LYS A 85 5.48 16.87 -1.69
C LYS A 85 4.05 16.44 -2.05
N THR A 86 3.67 16.57 -3.32
CA THR A 86 2.35 16.11 -3.81
C THR A 86 2.22 14.58 -3.69
N LEU A 87 3.25 13.82 -4.08
CA LEU A 87 3.26 12.37 -3.92
C LEU A 87 3.16 11.95 -2.44
N VAL A 88 3.88 12.65 -1.55
CA VAL A 88 3.81 12.41 -0.10
C VAL A 88 2.41 12.72 0.44
N THR A 89 1.83 13.86 0.05
CA THR A 89 0.47 14.25 0.46
C THR A 89 -0.55 13.18 0.04
N ASP A 90 -0.47 12.72 -1.21
CA ASP A 90 -1.38 11.68 -1.72
C ASP A 90 -1.17 10.33 -1.00
N TYR A 91 0.08 9.94 -0.71
CA TYR A 91 0.37 8.77 0.12
C TYR A 91 -0.25 8.89 1.52
N LEU A 92 -0.10 10.04 2.18
CA LEU A 92 -0.61 10.27 3.53
C LEU A 92 -2.14 10.20 3.57
N ARG A 93 -2.82 10.63 2.50
CA ARG A 93 -4.28 10.47 2.35
C ARG A 93 -4.69 9.00 2.29
N ILE A 94 -3.96 8.17 1.54
CA ILE A 94 -4.19 6.71 1.52
C ILE A 94 -4.00 6.13 2.93
N LYS A 95 -2.87 6.44 3.58
CA LYS A 95 -2.57 5.97 4.94
C LYS A 95 -3.68 6.35 5.92
N ASN A 96 -4.12 7.61 5.90
CA ASN A 96 -5.16 8.11 6.81
C ASN A 96 -6.53 7.49 6.54
N ALA A 97 -6.89 7.25 5.28
CA ALA A 97 -8.10 6.53 4.93
C ALA A 97 -8.09 5.10 5.48
N LEU A 98 -6.94 4.42 5.42
CA LEU A 98 -6.77 3.05 5.93
C LEU A 98 -6.76 2.95 7.46
N VAL A 99 -6.21 3.96 8.15
CA VAL A 99 -6.39 4.14 9.61
C VAL A 99 -7.88 4.22 9.97
N ALA A 100 -8.65 4.97 9.18
CA ALA A 100 -10.10 5.11 9.36
C ALA A 100 -10.93 3.92 8.84
N SER A 101 -10.28 2.86 8.32
CA SER A 101 -10.94 1.73 7.66
C SER A 101 -11.90 2.15 6.52
N ASN A 102 -11.59 3.24 5.82
CA ASN A 102 -12.39 3.77 4.72
C ASN A 102 -11.82 3.33 3.37
N ALA A 103 -12.29 2.20 2.86
CA ALA A 103 -11.78 1.61 1.62
C ALA A 103 -12.04 2.48 0.39
N GLN A 104 -13.17 3.21 0.37
CA GLN A 104 -13.54 4.07 -0.76
C GLN A 104 -12.64 5.30 -0.84
N GLU A 105 -12.34 5.96 0.29
CA GLU A 105 -11.40 7.09 0.32
C GLU A 105 -9.98 6.61 0.03
N ALA A 106 -9.58 5.43 0.52
CA ALA A 106 -8.28 4.85 0.20
C ALA A 106 -8.14 4.60 -1.32
N ALA A 107 -9.17 4.06 -1.97
CA ALA A 107 -9.18 3.86 -3.41
C ALA A 107 -9.14 5.20 -4.18
N ALA A 108 -9.90 6.20 -3.75
CA ALA A 108 -9.89 7.52 -4.37
C ALA A 108 -8.52 8.22 -4.23
N ALA A 109 -7.90 8.14 -3.06
CA ALA A 109 -6.56 8.66 -2.82
C ALA A 109 -5.50 7.89 -3.62
N GLY A 110 -5.63 6.56 -3.73
CA GLY A 110 -4.78 5.73 -4.60
C GLY A 110 -4.86 6.14 -6.06
N GLN A 111 -6.07 6.45 -6.55
CA GLN A 111 -6.26 6.94 -7.92
C GLN A 111 -5.58 8.30 -8.12
N GLN A 112 -5.63 9.18 -7.11
CA GLN A 112 -4.96 10.48 -7.17
C GLN A 112 -3.43 10.30 -7.18
N LEU A 113 -2.87 9.47 -6.29
CA LEU A 113 -1.43 9.18 -6.27
C LEU A 113 -0.94 8.60 -7.59
N ALA A 114 -1.68 7.65 -8.18
CA ALA A 114 -1.32 7.04 -9.46
C ALA A 114 -1.28 8.07 -10.61
N LYS A 115 -2.17 9.08 -10.59
CA LYS A 115 -2.16 10.19 -11.54
C LYS A 115 -0.97 11.12 -11.31
N SER A 116 -0.74 11.53 -10.06
CA SER A 116 0.40 12.35 -9.68
C SER A 116 1.72 11.70 -10.12
N ALA A 117 1.89 10.40 -9.86
CA ALA A 117 3.08 9.64 -10.23
C ALA A 117 3.32 9.54 -11.75
N ALA A 118 2.30 9.68 -12.58
CA ALA A 118 2.43 9.61 -14.04
C ALA A 118 2.74 10.98 -14.70
N GLY A 119 2.59 12.09 -13.98
CA GLY A 119 2.47 13.43 -14.57
C GLY A 119 3.68 14.35 -14.46
N PHE A 120 4.86 13.83 -14.13
CA PHE A 120 6.03 14.67 -13.85
C PHE A 120 7.11 14.60 -14.94
N ASP A 121 7.57 15.77 -15.36
CA ASP A 121 8.74 15.90 -16.23
C ASP A 121 10.02 15.86 -15.39
N GLY A 122 10.75 14.75 -15.50
CA GLY A 122 12.03 14.54 -14.83
C GLY A 122 13.19 15.41 -15.34
N SER A 123 12.99 16.22 -16.40
CA SER A 123 14.03 17.10 -16.95
C SER A 123 14.60 18.12 -15.96
N LEU A 124 13.85 18.42 -14.90
CA LEU A 124 14.23 19.32 -13.82
C LEU A 124 15.14 18.67 -12.77
N LEU A 125 15.33 17.36 -12.84
CA LEU A 125 16.19 16.60 -11.92
C LEU A 125 17.61 16.51 -12.46
N SER A 126 18.59 16.61 -11.56
CA SER A 126 19.97 16.22 -11.89
C SER A 126 20.04 14.73 -12.25
N ALA A 127 21.13 14.28 -12.88
CA ALA A 127 21.29 12.87 -13.25
C ALA A 127 21.15 11.92 -12.05
N ASP A 128 21.72 12.27 -10.90
CA ASP A 128 21.63 11.46 -9.67
C ASP A 128 20.21 11.46 -9.09
N GLN A 129 19.54 12.61 -9.11
CA GLN A 129 18.14 12.73 -8.69
C GLN A 129 17.23 11.91 -9.57
N LEU A 130 17.36 12.04 -10.89
CA LEU A 130 16.55 11.33 -11.86
C LEU A 130 16.71 9.81 -11.73
N LYS A 131 17.92 9.33 -11.45
CA LYS A 131 18.19 7.91 -11.18
C LYS A 131 17.38 7.40 -9.99
N ILE A 132 17.40 8.11 -8.86
CA ILE A 132 16.63 7.71 -7.68
C ILE A 132 15.13 7.80 -7.96
N TYR A 133 14.68 8.91 -8.54
CA TYR A 133 13.27 9.11 -8.87
C TYR A 133 12.71 7.98 -9.75
N ASN A 134 13.41 7.66 -10.85
CA ASN A 134 12.99 6.62 -11.79
C ASN A 134 13.01 5.21 -11.18
N ALA A 135 13.89 4.95 -10.20
CA ALA A 135 13.93 3.67 -9.50
C ALA A 135 12.67 3.43 -8.65
N GLN A 136 12.01 4.50 -8.17
CA GLN A 136 10.86 4.39 -7.25
C GLN A 136 9.51 4.60 -7.93
N ILE A 137 9.42 5.49 -8.92
CA ILE A 137 8.14 6.00 -9.40
C ILE A 137 7.23 4.93 -10.02
N ALA A 138 7.81 3.91 -10.65
CA ALA A 138 7.05 2.79 -11.22
C ALA A 138 6.34 1.99 -10.13
N ALA A 139 7.05 1.64 -9.05
CA ALA A 139 6.49 0.91 -7.91
C ALA A 139 5.44 1.73 -7.15
N ILE A 140 5.64 3.05 -7.05
CA ILE A 140 4.64 3.96 -6.47
C ILE A 140 3.36 3.92 -7.29
N LYS A 141 3.46 4.11 -8.61
CA LYS A 141 2.31 4.11 -9.50
C LYS A 141 1.59 2.76 -9.50
N GLU A 142 2.33 1.66 -9.51
CA GLU A 142 1.78 0.30 -9.49
C GLU A 142 0.96 0.06 -8.22
N ASN A 143 1.56 0.23 -7.04
CA ASN A 143 0.86 0.01 -5.77
C ASN A 143 -0.33 0.97 -5.59
N ALA A 144 -0.18 2.24 -5.98
CA ALA A 144 -1.29 3.19 -5.97
C ALA A 144 -2.46 2.74 -6.87
N THR A 145 -2.15 2.16 -8.04
CA THR A 145 -3.15 1.62 -8.97
C THR A 145 -3.86 0.40 -8.37
N HIS A 146 -3.13 -0.49 -7.70
CA HIS A 146 -3.74 -1.64 -7.03
C HIS A 146 -4.66 -1.22 -5.87
N ILE A 147 -4.27 -0.22 -5.07
CA ILE A 147 -5.11 0.37 -4.03
C ILE A 147 -6.38 0.97 -4.64
N ALA A 148 -6.23 1.73 -5.74
CA ALA A 148 -7.34 2.37 -6.44
C ALA A 148 -8.35 1.38 -7.04
N GLY A 149 -7.86 0.24 -7.55
CA GLY A 149 -8.68 -0.79 -8.18
C GLY A 149 -9.38 -1.74 -7.21
N ASN A 150 -9.12 -1.64 -5.91
CA ASN A 150 -9.59 -2.58 -4.90
C ASN A 150 -10.58 -1.91 -3.92
N LYS A 151 -11.52 -2.70 -3.38
CA LYS A 151 -12.52 -2.27 -2.38
C LYS A 151 -12.35 -2.97 -1.03
N GLU A 152 -11.48 -3.96 -0.96
CA GLU A 152 -11.21 -4.77 0.23
C GLU A 152 -10.05 -4.16 1.01
N LEU A 153 -10.30 -3.80 2.26
CA LEU A 153 -9.28 -3.21 3.15
C LEU A 153 -8.01 -4.06 3.27
N PRO A 154 -8.05 -5.40 3.40
CA PRO A 154 -6.83 -6.21 3.50
C PRO A 154 -5.88 -6.00 2.32
N HIS A 155 -6.40 -6.02 1.08
CA HIS A 155 -5.58 -5.81 -0.11
C HIS A 155 -5.01 -4.40 -0.18
N GLN A 156 -5.81 -3.38 0.16
CA GLN A 156 -5.31 -2.00 0.17
C GLN A 156 -4.20 -1.79 1.21
N ARG A 157 -4.27 -2.48 2.35
CA ARG A 157 -3.27 -2.44 3.41
C ARG A 157 -1.97 -3.14 3.02
N GLU A 158 -2.06 -4.29 2.34
CA GLU A 158 -0.89 -4.98 1.78
C GLU A 158 -0.17 -4.06 0.79
N HIS A 159 -0.90 -3.47 -0.16
CA HIS A 159 -0.32 -2.53 -1.11
C HIS A 159 0.17 -1.22 -0.47
N LEU A 160 -0.40 -0.77 0.66
CA LEU A 160 0.17 0.35 1.42
C LEU A 160 1.55 -0.02 1.98
N ALA A 161 1.73 -1.24 2.49
CA ALA A 161 3.01 -1.70 3.01
C ALA A 161 4.07 -1.70 1.89
N ASP A 162 3.73 -2.23 0.72
CA ASP A 162 4.62 -2.27 -0.43
C ASP A 162 4.87 -0.88 -1.03
N LEU A 163 3.86 0.00 -1.02
CA LEU A 163 3.98 1.41 -1.43
C LEU A 163 4.92 2.21 -0.52
N THR A 164 5.03 1.85 0.76
CA THR A 164 5.78 2.65 1.73
C THR A 164 7.26 2.70 1.41
N SER A 165 7.88 1.59 1.03
CA SER A 165 9.33 1.55 0.74
C SER A 165 9.75 2.55 -0.35
N PRO A 166 9.16 2.57 -1.56
CA PRO A 166 9.58 3.51 -2.59
C PRO A 166 9.26 4.97 -2.24
N VAL A 167 8.18 5.26 -1.51
CA VAL A 167 7.89 6.62 -1.01
C VAL A 167 8.93 7.04 0.04
N TYR A 168 9.31 6.13 0.94
CA TYR A 168 10.37 6.35 1.93
C TYR A 168 11.69 6.70 1.24
N GLU A 169 12.09 5.98 0.19
CA GLU A 169 13.30 6.30 -0.57
C GLU A 169 13.26 7.70 -1.22
N LEU A 170 12.10 8.11 -1.74
CA LEU A 170 11.93 9.46 -2.27
C LEU A 170 12.06 10.52 -1.16
N VAL A 171 11.41 10.35 -0.01
CA VAL A 171 11.49 11.38 1.05
C VAL A 171 12.87 11.45 1.68
N LYS A 172 13.61 10.34 1.76
CA LYS A 172 15.02 10.33 2.20
C LYS A 172 15.91 11.11 1.26
N ALA A 173 15.67 10.98 -0.04
CA ALA A 173 16.49 11.65 -1.06
C ALA A 173 16.13 13.12 -1.24
N PHE A 174 14.85 13.45 -1.34
CA PHE A 174 14.37 14.76 -1.77
C PHE A 174 13.80 15.62 -0.63
N GLY A 175 13.56 15.03 0.54
CA GLY A 175 12.75 15.61 1.60
C GLY A 175 11.25 15.42 1.34
N ALA A 176 10.45 15.53 2.39
CA ALA A 176 8.99 15.40 2.31
C ALA A 176 8.26 16.76 2.13
N GLY A 177 8.95 17.89 2.33
CA GLY A 177 8.34 19.22 2.34
C GLY A 177 7.53 19.54 3.60
N GLU A 178 7.54 18.62 4.55
CA GLU A 178 7.03 18.71 5.92
C GLU A 178 7.69 17.60 6.76
N THR A 179 7.56 17.67 8.09
CA THR A 179 8.06 16.60 8.96
C THR A 179 7.26 15.32 8.76
N VAL A 180 7.93 14.21 8.51
CA VAL A 180 7.31 12.88 8.45
C VAL A 180 8.06 11.88 9.34
N TYR A 181 7.30 10.97 9.94
CA TYR A 181 7.75 9.94 10.86
C TYR A 181 7.67 8.58 10.18
N TYR A 182 8.82 7.94 10.00
CA TYR A 182 8.89 6.56 9.55
C TYR A 182 8.68 5.63 10.74
N THR A 183 7.60 4.85 10.69
CA THR A 183 7.10 4.09 11.82
C THR A 183 7.03 2.61 11.46
N HIS A 184 7.36 1.74 12.41
CA HIS A 184 7.37 0.28 12.23
C HIS A 184 6.44 -0.41 13.23
N CYS A 185 5.58 -1.32 12.76
CA CYS A 185 4.85 -2.26 13.62
C CYS A 185 5.36 -3.68 13.34
N PRO A 186 5.96 -4.38 14.32
CA PRO A 186 6.50 -5.72 14.10
C PRO A 186 5.42 -6.80 13.91
N MET A 187 4.18 -6.53 14.33
CA MET A 187 3.07 -7.48 14.24
C MET A 187 2.34 -7.44 12.89
N ALA A 188 2.54 -6.40 12.08
CA ALA A 188 1.83 -6.26 10.82
C ALA A 188 2.11 -7.44 9.87
N PHE A 189 1.05 -8.12 9.44
CA PHE A 189 1.11 -9.27 8.52
C PHE A 189 2.02 -10.42 9.00
N ASP A 190 2.21 -10.57 10.31
CA ASP A 190 3.11 -11.55 10.94
C ASP A 190 4.59 -11.47 10.51
N LYS A 191 4.97 -10.41 9.80
CA LYS A 191 6.34 -10.16 9.28
C LYS A 191 6.87 -8.75 9.57
N GLY A 192 6.02 -7.89 10.12
CA GLY A 192 6.26 -6.48 10.32
C GLY A 192 6.04 -5.66 9.05
N ALA A 193 5.67 -4.38 9.24
CA ALA A 193 5.51 -3.43 8.15
C ALA A 193 5.78 -2.00 8.62
N ASN A 194 6.13 -1.14 7.68
CA ASN A 194 6.44 0.26 7.92
C ASN A 194 5.39 1.17 7.29
N TRP A 195 5.25 2.40 7.80
CA TRP A 195 4.49 3.47 7.17
C TRP A 195 5.10 4.85 7.48
N LEU A 196 4.75 5.85 6.67
CA LEU A 196 5.04 7.25 6.96
C LEU A 196 3.82 7.94 7.58
N SER A 197 4.07 8.86 8.52
CA SER A 197 3.03 9.66 9.19
C SER A 197 3.47 11.12 9.29
N GLU A 198 2.54 12.04 9.13
CA GLU A 198 2.68 13.49 9.35
C GLU A 198 2.54 13.88 10.83
N VAL A 199 2.14 12.94 11.69
CA VAL A 199 2.04 13.13 13.13
C VAL A 199 2.82 12.06 13.88
N ALA A 200 3.39 12.44 15.03
CA ALA A 200 4.12 11.52 15.91
C ALA A 200 3.21 10.52 16.65
N GLU A 201 1.90 10.79 16.71
CA GLU A 201 0.93 9.87 17.30
C GLU A 201 0.86 8.58 16.46
N ILE A 202 1.05 7.43 17.11
CA ILE A 202 0.99 6.12 16.45
C ILE A 202 -0.46 5.79 16.11
N LYS A 203 -0.73 5.70 14.81
CA LYS A 203 -2.01 5.22 14.25
C LYS A 203 -1.73 4.20 13.16
N ASN A 204 -1.84 2.93 13.52
CA ASN A 204 -1.51 1.81 12.64
C ASN A 204 -2.52 1.67 11.48
N PRO A 205 -2.09 1.80 10.21
CA PRO A 205 -2.99 1.70 9.06
C PRO A 205 -3.36 0.25 8.69
N PHE A 206 -2.63 -0.75 9.19
CA PHE A 206 -2.77 -2.16 8.81
C PHE A 206 -3.86 -2.91 9.58
N TYR A 207 -4.24 -2.43 10.76
CA TYR A 207 -5.29 -3.06 11.58
C TYR A 207 -6.48 -2.12 11.83
N GLY A 208 -6.43 -0.85 11.43
CA GLY A 208 -7.49 0.10 11.72
C GLY A 208 -7.76 0.18 13.22
N GLN A 209 -9.04 0.23 13.60
CA GLN A 209 -9.45 0.37 15.00
C GLN A 209 -9.05 -0.81 15.90
N ASP A 210 -8.75 -1.98 15.34
CA ASP A 210 -8.46 -3.18 16.12
C ASP A 210 -7.09 -3.11 16.85
N MET A 211 -6.15 -2.32 16.32
CA MET A 211 -4.79 -2.23 16.89
C MET A 211 -4.06 -0.93 16.50
N LEU A 212 -4.66 0.23 16.78
CA LEU A 212 -4.09 1.53 16.42
C LEU A 212 -2.70 1.80 17.01
N SER A 213 -2.39 1.25 18.18
CA SER A 213 -1.18 1.57 18.95
C SER A 213 0.03 0.68 18.65
N CYS A 214 -0.06 -0.32 17.77
CA CYS A 214 1.13 -1.07 17.36
C CYS A 214 2.00 -0.20 16.45
N GLY A 215 3.14 0.26 16.96
CA GLY A 215 4.10 1.04 16.19
C GLY A 215 5.19 1.66 17.04
N GLU A 216 6.35 1.88 16.43
CA GLU A 216 7.45 2.65 16.99
C GLU A 216 8.04 3.55 15.90
N ILE A 217 8.24 4.83 16.22
CA ILE A 217 8.94 5.75 15.31
C ILE A 217 10.40 5.32 15.22
N LYS A 218 10.83 4.99 14.00
CA LYS A 218 12.22 4.60 13.69
C LYS A 218 13.04 5.76 13.18
N GLU A 219 12.41 6.69 12.48
CA GLU A 219 13.09 7.89 11.96
C GLU A 219 12.14 9.09 11.89
N THR A 220 12.68 10.29 12.08
CA THR A 220 12.01 11.56 11.75
C THR A 220 12.76 12.20 10.59
N ILE A 221 12.04 12.49 9.50
CA ILE A 221 12.56 13.06 8.25
C ILE A 221 11.99 14.47 8.10
N GLN A 222 12.84 15.43 7.72
CA GLN A 222 12.50 16.86 7.58
C GLN A 222 13.06 17.42 6.28
#